data_AF-A0A1Q7I1V6-F1
#
_entry.id   AF-A0A1Q7I1V6-F1
#
_cell.length_a   1.000
_cell.length_b   1.000
_cell.length_c   1.000
_cell.angle_alpha   90.00
_cell.angle_beta   90.00
_cell.angle_gamma   90.00
#
_symmetry.space_group_name_H-M   'P 1'
#
loop_
_entity.id
_entity.type
_entity.pdbx_description
1 polymer ?
#
loop_
_entity_poly.entity_id
_entity_poly.type
_entity_poly.pdbx_seq_one_letter_code
_entity_poly.pdbx_strand_id
1 'polypeptide(L)'
;MPTVSQILSARIAAAIARAIREEGWQGEPGPIEIERPGNPEHGDYATNVAMRSARTLRRSPQVIAEATVRRLPPDEVIASAEVAGKGFINLRLRPEWVARQAAEIARAADRFARADILAGQHIQVEFISANPTGPLHLANARGGPLGDTLASVLSFLGADVTREFYIEDTGTQFEMFGLSIAVRYRQLLGEEATLPADGYQGEYVTDIARAIVVREGERYRSLPLEEQARIFAPMGVEWVVGDDQRVCEKFGIRFDSWFSQAEMMRSGYFEDTVKALRQRGKVYERDGAVWFDAPDEIEDKEGWVIVRSNGEPTYFGKDIAYHRLCLTERRLDRKIDIWGANTHYHLIQMRAAMRALGLEDRF
;
A
#
# COMPACT_ATOMS: atom_id res chain seq x y z
N MET A 1 -11.99 -18.65 -13.12
CA MET A 1 -11.52 -19.98 -13.61
C MET A 1 -10.57 -20.57 -12.57
N PRO A 2 -10.61 -21.87 -12.28
CA PRO A 2 -9.64 -22.48 -11.39
C PRO A 2 -8.24 -22.42 -12.00
N THR A 3 -7.22 -22.21 -11.17
CA THR A 3 -5.81 -22.28 -11.60
C THR A 3 -5.43 -23.72 -11.92
N VAL A 4 -4.35 -23.91 -12.69
CA VAL A 4 -3.82 -25.26 -12.97
C VAL A 4 -3.53 -26.00 -11.67
N SER A 5 -2.94 -25.34 -10.68
CA SER A 5 -2.68 -25.94 -9.37
C SER A 5 -3.97 -26.36 -8.65
N GLN A 6 -5.07 -25.59 -8.74
CA GLN A 6 -6.36 -25.98 -8.17
C GLN A 6 -6.96 -27.20 -8.89
N ILE A 7 -6.87 -27.23 -10.23
CA ILE A 7 -7.31 -28.35 -11.07
C ILE A 7 -6.57 -29.64 -10.70
N LEU A 8 -5.24 -29.57 -10.51
CA LEU A 8 -4.41 -30.71 -10.14
C LEU A 8 -4.61 -31.12 -8.68
N SER A 9 -4.71 -30.16 -7.76
CA SER A 9 -4.96 -30.42 -6.34
C SER A 9 -6.27 -31.16 -6.12
N ALA A 10 -7.35 -30.75 -6.79
CA ALA A 10 -8.65 -31.43 -6.71
C ALA A 10 -8.58 -32.89 -7.23
N ARG A 11 -7.83 -33.14 -8.30
CA ARG A 11 -7.62 -34.49 -8.84
C ARG A 11 -6.82 -35.38 -7.88
N ILE A 12 -5.75 -34.85 -7.29
CA ILE A 12 -4.95 -35.56 -6.29
C ILE A 12 -5.79 -35.85 -5.04
N ALA A 13 -6.59 -34.88 -4.58
CA ALA A 13 -7.51 -35.06 -3.46
C ALA A 13 -8.50 -36.21 -3.70
N ALA A 14 -9.10 -36.25 -4.90
CA ALA A 14 -10.01 -37.32 -5.28
C ALA A 14 -9.29 -38.68 -5.34
N ALA A 15 -8.08 -38.73 -5.92
CA ALA A 15 -7.29 -39.94 -6.05
C ALA A 15 -6.84 -40.50 -4.69
N ILE A 16 -6.35 -39.66 -3.78
CA ILE A 16 -5.92 -40.08 -2.44
C ILE A 16 -7.11 -40.49 -1.57
N ALA A 17 -8.25 -39.78 -1.65
CA ALA A 17 -9.47 -40.16 -0.93
C ALA A 17 -9.99 -41.52 -1.42
N ARG A 18 -9.90 -41.79 -2.73
CA ARG A 18 -10.23 -43.09 -3.30
C ARG A 18 -9.26 -44.19 -2.84
N ALA A 19 -7.97 -43.89 -2.76
CA ALA A 19 -6.96 -44.80 -2.21
C ALA A 19 -7.28 -45.16 -0.75
N ILE A 20 -7.57 -44.17 0.09
CA ILE A 20 -7.92 -44.39 1.50
C ILE A 20 -9.11 -45.34 1.64
N ARG A 21 -10.18 -45.12 0.85
CA ARG A 21 -11.39 -45.97 0.90
C ARG A 21 -11.13 -47.40 0.42
N GLU A 22 -10.49 -47.57 -0.73
CA GLU A 22 -10.31 -48.89 -1.35
C GLU A 22 -9.27 -49.76 -0.62
N GLU A 23 -8.24 -49.12 -0.04
CA GLU A 23 -7.19 -49.83 0.72
C GLU A 23 -7.52 -49.97 2.21
N GLY A 24 -8.67 -49.45 2.67
CA GLY A 24 -9.11 -49.51 4.06
C GLY A 24 -8.20 -48.74 5.04
N TRP A 25 -7.58 -47.65 4.60
CA TRP A 25 -6.72 -46.84 5.46
C TRP A 25 -7.54 -45.97 6.42
N GLN A 26 -6.95 -45.66 7.56
CA GLN A 26 -7.56 -44.82 8.58
C GLN A 26 -6.82 -43.47 8.62
N GLY A 27 -7.58 -42.38 8.81
CA GLY A 27 -7.04 -41.02 8.89
C GLY A 27 -7.30 -40.19 7.62
N GLU A 28 -6.85 -38.93 7.68
CA GLU A 28 -7.02 -37.95 6.61
C GLU A 28 -5.69 -37.64 5.92
N PRO A 29 -5.70 -37.28 4.61
CA PRO A 29 -4.50 -36.84 3.92
C PRO A 29 -3.99 -35.53 4.51
N GLY A 30 -2.68 -35.33 4.45
CA GLY A 30 -2.08 -34.04 4.75
C GLY A 30 -2.43 -32.98 3.69
N PRO A 31 -2.02 -31.72 3.90
CA PRO A 31 -2.35 -30.65 2.95
C PRO A 31 -1.71 -30.91 1.59
N ILE A 32 -2.47 -30.61 0.52
CA ILE A 32 -2.06 -30.83 -0.86
C ILE A 32 -1.51 -29.52 -1.41
N GLU A 33 -0.20 -29.50 -1.64
CA GLU A 33 0.49 -28.40 -2.30
C GLU A 33 0.98 -28.88 -3.66
N ILE A 34 0.71 -28.08 -4.68
CA ILE A 34 1.17 -28.30 -6.06
C ILE A 34 2.25 -27.26 -6.36
N GLU A 35 3.44 -27.74 -6.69
CA GLU A 35 4.62 -26.91 -6.96
C GLU A 35 5.20 -27.23 -8.34
N ARG A 36 6.05 -26.34 -8.86
CA ARG A 36 6.86 -26.63 -10.04
C ARG A 36 8.14 -27.34 -9.60
N PRO A 37 8.48 -28.51 -10.15
CA PRO A 37 9.71 -29.19 -9.78
C PRO A 37 10.93 -28.39 -10.26
N GLY A 38 12.03 -28.43 -9.48
CA GLY A 38 13.27 -27.76 -9.85
C GLY A 38 13.97 -28.36 -11.08
N ASN A 39 13.74 -29.65 -11.35
CA ASN A 39 14.16 -30.32 -12.59
C ASN A 39 12.95 -30.49 -13.52
N PRO A 40 12.93 -29.89 -14.73
CA PRO A 40 11.87 -30.07 -15.72
C PRO A 40 11.63 -31.53 -16.16
N GLU A 41 12.63 -32.41 -16.06
CA GLU A 41 12.47 -33.84 -16.36
C GLU A 41 11.50 -34.53 -15.40
N HIS A 42 11.29 -33.96 -14.20
CA HIS A 42 10.33 -34.44 -13.20
C HIS A 42 8.89 -33.98 -13.50
N GLY A 43 8.62 -33.44 -14.69
CA GLY A 43 7.29 -33.05 -15.15
C GLY A 43 6.98 -31.58 -14.96
N ASP A 44 5.74 -31.21 -15.24
CA ASP A 44 5.27 -29.81 -15.21
C ASP A 44 4.98 -29.35 -13.77
N TYR A 45 4.46 -30.26 -12.96
CA TYR A 45 4.08 -30.02 -11.57
C TYR A 45 4.41 -31.24 -10.71
N ALA A 46 4.59 -31.01 -9.41
CA ALA A 46 4.83 -32.06 -8.42
C ALA A 46 4.05 -31.81 -7.14
N THR A 47 3.88 -32.85 -6.33
CA THR A 47 3.38 -32.74 -4.96
C THR A 47 4.10 -33.70 -4.02
N ASN A 48 4.31 -33.24 -2.79
CA ASN A 48 4.85 -34.03 -1.69
C ASN A 48 3.76 -34.61 -0.75
N VAL A 49 2.47 -34.57 -1.17
CA VAL A 49 1.31 -34.95 -0.33
C VAL A 49 1.48 -36.32 0.34
N ALA A 50 2.10 -37.28 -0.34
CA ALA A 50 2.27 -38.63 0.19
C ALA A 50 3.20 -38.64 1.41
N MET A 51 4.24 -37.81 1.41
CA MET A 51 5.12 -37.62 2.57
C MET A 51 4.39 -36.93 3.72
N ARG A 52 3.59 -35.90 3.42
CA ARG A 52 2.79 -35.18 4.43
C ARG A 52 1.68 -36.03 5.03
N SER A 53 1.20 -37.04 4.29
CA SER A 53 0.13 -37.94 4.71
C SER A 53 0.63 -39.21 5.41
N ALA A 54 1.94 -39.47 5.42
CA ALA A 54 2.50 -40.73 5.94
C ALA A 54 2.17 -40.98 7.41
N ARG A 55 2.29 -39.95 8.25
CA ARG A 55 2.02 -40.04 9.69
C ARG A 55 0.53 -40.25 9.98
N THR A 56 -0.34 -39.53 9.28
CA THR A 56 -1.79 -39.58 9.51
C THR A 56 -2.39 -40.89 9.00
N LEU A 57 -1.99 -41.32 7.80
CA LEU A 57 -2.48 -42.57 7.17
C LEU A 57 -1.76 -43.83 7.68
N ARG A 58 -0.67 -43.67 8.45
CA ARG A 58 0.15 -44.77 8.97
C ARG A 58 0.62 -45.72 7.86
N ARG A 59 1.07 -45.13 6.74
CA ARG A 59 1.62 -45.84 5.57
C ARG A 59 2.90 -45.14 5.14
N SER A 60 3.79 -45.87 4.47
CA SER A 60 4.98 -45.24 3.92
C SER A 60 4.59 -44.26 2.80
N PRO A 61 5.35 -43.15 2.61
CA PRO A 61 5.10 -42.21 1.52
C PRO A 61 5.02 -42.89 0.15
N GLN A 62 5.87 -43.91 -0.08
CA GLN A 62 5.89 -44.67 -1.32
C GLN A 62 4.55 -45.37 -1.60
N VAL A 63 4.01 -46.07 -0.59
CA VAL A 63 2.72 -46.78 -0.70
C VAL A 63 1.57 -45.80 -0.98
N ILE A 64 1.58 -44.63 -0.31
CA ILE A 64 0.58 -43.59 -0.53
C ILE A 64 0.68 -43.02 -1.95
N ALA A 65 1.89 -42.71 -2.41
CA ALA A 65 2.13 -42.16 -3.74
C ALA A 65 1.68 -43.14 -4.84
N GLU A 66 2.08 -44.41 -4.74
CA GLU A 66 1.72 -45.45 -5.72
C GLU A 66 0.21 -45.73 -5.75
N ALA A 67 -0.45 -45.75 -4.59
CA ALA A 67 -1.90 -45.92 -4.50
C ALA A 67 -2.65 -44.73 -5.09
N THR A 68 -2.12 -43.51 -4.92
CA THR A 68 -2.68 -42.27 -5.48
C THR A 68 -2.50 -42.24 -6.99
N VAL A 69 -1.29 -42.48 -7.50
CA VAL A 69 -0.98 -42.49 -8.95
C VAL A 69 -1.79 -43.54 -9.70
N ARG A 70 -1.98 -44.75 -9.14
CA ARG A 70 -2.86 -45.77 -9.74
C ARG A 70 -4.30 -45.31 -9.94
N ARG A 71 -4.76 -44.33 -9.15
CA ARG A 71 -6.12 -43.77 -9.19
C ARG A 71 -6.17 -42.42 -9.89
N LEU A 72 -5.06 -42.03 -10.51
CA LEU A 72 -4.90 -40.82 -11.31
C LEU A 72 -4.52 -41.21 -12.76
N PRO A 73 -5.37 -41.98 -13.46
CA PRO A 73 -5.08 -42.37 -14.84
C PRO A 73 -5.00 -41.12 -15.74
N PRO A 74 -4.28 -41.19 -16.88
CA PRO A 74 -4.27 -40.12 -17.86
C PRO A 74 -5.68 -39.70 -18.25
N ASP A 75 -5.94 -38.40 -18.25
CA ASP A 75 -7.22 -37.81 -18.63
C ASP A 75 -6.99 -36.67 -19.63
N GLU A 76 -7.99 -35.81 -19.83
CA GLU A 76 -7.85 -34.66 -20.73
C GLU A 76 -6.80 -33.64 -20.28
N VAL A 77 -6.46 -33.57 -18.98
CA VAL A 77 -5.54 -32.58 -18.38
C VAL A 77 -4.18 -33.19 -18.12
N ILE A 78 -4.12 -34.40 -17.58
CA ILE A 78 -2.91 -35.09 -17.16
C ILE A 78 -2.52 -36.13 -18.22
N ALA A 79 -1.32 -36.01 -18.77
CA ALA A 79 -0.73 -37.00 -19.66
C ALA A 79 -0.13 -38.17 -18.89
N SER A 80 0.61 -37.91 -17.82
CA SER A 80 1.13 -38.95 -16.93
C SER A 80 1.29 -38.45 -15.49
N ALA A 81 1.22 -39.40 -14.56
CA ALA A 81 1.55 -39.20 -13.16
C ALA A 81 2.54 -40.30 -12.74
N GLU A 82 3.63 -39.93 -12.10
CA GLU A 82 4.74 -40.85 -11.76
C GLU A 82 5.19 -40.64 -10.32
N VAL A 83 5.53 -41.74 -9.65
CA VAL A 83 6.14 -41.67 -8.31
C VAL A 83 7.64 -41.49 -8.48
N ALA A 84 8.21 -40.51 -7.80
CA ALA A 84 9.64 -40.24 -7.80
C ALA A 84 10.22 -40.20 -6.38
N GLY A 85 11.46 -40.65 -6.23
CA GLY A 85 12.22 -40.57 -4.98
C GLY A 85 11.47 -41.18 -3.79
N LYS A 86 11.28 -40.39 -2.72
CA LYS A 86 10.65 -40.82 -1.46
C LYS A 86 9.14 -40.57 -1.41
N GLY A 87 8.44 -40.69 -2.54
CA GLY A 87 6.98 -40.45 -2.61
C GLY A 87 6.59 -39.05 -3.09
N PHE A 88 7.40 -38.40 -3.92
CA PHE A 88 6.90 -37.31 -4.75
C PHE A 88 5.99 -37.88 -5.83
N ILE A 89 4.92 -37.15 -6.15
CA ILE A 89 4.07 -37.44 -7.31
C ILE A 89 4.35 -36.35 -8.34
N ASN A 90 4.98 -36.73 -9.42
CA ASN A 90 5.30 -35.91 -10.58
C ASN A 90 4.15 -35.99 -11.58
N LEU A 91 3.75 -34.85 -12.15
CA LEU A 91 2.62 -34.72 -13.05
C LEU A 91 3.07 -34.06 -14.35
N ARG A 92 2.74 -34.68 -15.48
CA ARG A 92 2.87 -34.08 -16.82
C ARG A 92 1.49 -33.73 -17.35
N LEU A 93 1.33 -32.49 -17.78
CA LEU A 93 0.12 -32.01 -18.43
C LEU A 93 0.05 -32.55 -19.87
N ARG A 94 -1.18 -32.69 -20.35
CA ARG A 94 -1.44 -33.04 -21.74
C ARG A 94 -1.11 -31.87 -22.66
N PRO A 95 -0.20 -32.01 -23.64
CA PRO A 95 0.18 -30.91 -24.54
C PRO A 95 -1.02 -30.28 -25.25
N GLU A 96 -1.99 -31.10 -25.68
CA GLU A 96 -3.21 -30.62 -26.34
C GLU A 96 -4.08 -29.77 -25.41
N TRP A 97 -4.11 -30.09 -24.11
CA TRP A 97 -4.83 -29.28 -23.13
C TRP A 97 -4.13 -27.95 -22.84
N VAL A 98 -2.79 -27.96 -22.73
CA VAL A 98 -1.99 -26.75 -22.58
C VAL A 98 -2.16 -25.84 -23.79
N ALA A 99 -2.10 -26.39 -25.01
CA ALA A 99 -2.30 -25.64 -26.24
C ALA A 99 -3.70 -25.00 -26.30
N ARG A 100 -4.76 -25.70 -25.85
CA ARG A 100 -6.11 -25.14 -25.75
C ARG A 100 -6.19 -23.94 -24.81
N GLN A 101 -5.35 -23.85 -23.77
CA GLN A 101 -5.35 -22.70 -22.86
C GLN A 101 -4.95 -21.41 -23.56
N ALA A 102 -4.12 -21.45 -24.61
CA ALA A 102 -3.76 -20.25 -25.37
C ALA A 102 -4.98 -19.60 -26.03
N ALA A 103 -5.93 -20.41 -26.53
CA ALA A 103 -7.18 -19.92 -27.09
C ALA A 103 -8.09 -19.31 -26.00
N GLU A 104 -8.16 -19.93 -24.82
CA GLU A 104 -8.91 -19.39 -23.68
C GLU A 104 -8.34 -18.06 -23.19
N ILE A 105 -7.00 -17.95 -23.09
CA ILE A 105 -6.30 -16.71 -22.75
C ILE A 105 -6.63 -15.62 -23.78
N ALA A 106 -6.52 -15.94 -25.07
CA ALA A 106 -6.80 -14.99 -26.14
C ALA A 106 -8.26 -14.52 -26.14
N ARG A 107 -9.22 -15.41 -25.85
CA ARG A 107 -10.64 -15.05 -25.70
C ARG A 107 -10.91 -14.18 -24.47
N ALA A 108 -10.22 -14.46 -23.36
CA ALA A 108 -10.36 -13.69 -22.12
C ALA A 108 -9.71 -12.30 -22.21
N ALA A 109 -8.69 -12.14 -23.06
CA ALA A 109 -7.98 -10.89 -23.33
C ALA A 109 -7.52 -10.20 -22.03
N ASP A 110 -7.93 -8.96 -21.82
CA ASP A 110 -7.65 -8.12 -20.65
C ASP A 110 -8.25 -8.67 -19.34
N ARG A 111 -9.16 -9.64 -19.42
CA ARG A 111 -9.79 -10.29 -18.26
C ARG A 111 -9.15 -11.62 -17.90
N PHE A 112 -8.14 -12.09 -18.63
CA PHE A 112 -7.46 -13.33 -18.26
C PHE A 112 -6.84 -13.21 -16.87
N ALA A 113 -7.10 -14.21 -16.01
CA ALA A 113 -6.67 -14.23 -14.60
C ALA A 113 -7.27 -13.12 -13.70
N ARG A 114 -8.22 -12.30 -14.18
CA ARG A 114 -9.03 -11.45 -13.31
C ARG A 114 -9.84 -12.34 -12.37
N ALA A 115 -9.95 -11.93 -11.12
CA ALA A 115 -10.69 -12.65 -10.10
C ALA A 115 -11.40 -11.67 -9.16
N ASP A 116 -12.41 -12.14 -8.44
CA ASP A 116 -13.20 -11.34 -7.49
C ASP A 116 -12.86 -11.73 -6.04
N ILE A 117 -11.60 -12.10 -5.79
CA ILE A 117 -11.14 -12.61 -4.48
C ILE A 117 -11.21 -11.51 -3.41
N LEU A 118 -11.06 -10.25 -3.81
CA LEU A 118 -11.16 -9.08 -2.96
C LEU A 118 -12.46 -8.30 -3.17
N ALA A 119 -13.46 -8.90 -3.83
CA ALA A 119 -14.73 -8.22 -4.08
C ALA A 119 -15.40 -7.77 -2.78
N GLY A 120 -15.88 -6.52 -2.79
CA GLY A 120 -16.48 -5.88 -1.63
C GLY A 120 -15.48 -5.30 -0.63
N GLN A 121 -14.17 -5.37 -0.87
CA GLN A 121 -13.16 -4.68 -0.06
C GLN A 121 -12.88 -3.29 -0.63
N HIS A 122 -12.93 -2.28 0.24
CA HIS A 122 -12.50 -0.92 -0.03
C HIS A 122 -11.07 -0.72 0.47
N ILE A 123 -10.14 -0.54 -0.46
CA ILE A 123 -8.70 -0.45 -0.17
C ILE A 123 -8.16 0.89 -0.66
N GLN A 124 -7.43 1.60 0.20
CA GLN A 124 -6.65 2.76 -0.22
C GLN A 124 -5.18 2.37 -0.37
N VAL A 125 -4.56 2.78 -1.47
CA VAL A 125 -3.10 2.72 -1.66
C VAL A 125 -2.58 4.15 -1.75
N GLU A 126 -1.82 4.57 -0.75
CA GLU A 126 -1.17 5.87 -0.72
C GLU A 126 0.30 5.75 -1.15
N PHE A 127 0.71 6.62 -2.07
CA PHE A 127 2.08 6.60 -2.57
C PHE A 127 2.51 7.95 -3.18
N ILE A 128 3.82 8.11 -3.37
CA ILE A 128 4.52 9.35 -3.74
C ILE A 128 4.46 10.40 -2.62
N SER A 129 3.28 10.89 -2.24
CA SER A 129 2.99 11.84 -1.15
C SER A 129 4.16 12.80 -0.84
N ALA A 130 4.66 13.47 -1.88
CA ALA A 130 5.82 14.35 -1.75
C ALA A 130 5.39 15.67 -1.10
N ASN A 131 6.32 16.31 -0.38
CA ASN A 131 6.03 17.60 0.23
C ASN A 131 5.69 18.62 -0.87
N PRO A 132 4.59 19.37 -0.76
CA PRO A 132 4.10 20.25 -1.82
C PRO A 132 4.87 21.59 -1.89
N THR A 133 6.11 21.59 -1.40
CA THR A 133 6.99 22.75 -1.36
C THR A 133 8.11 22.67 -2.41
N GLY A 134 8.03 21.68 -3.31
CA GLY A 134 8.92 21.56 -4.46
C GLY A 134 8.42 20.48 -5.42
N PRO A 135 8.86 20.53 -6.69
CA PRO A 135 8.44 19.58 -7.72
C PRO A 135 8.98 18.17 -7.46
N LEU A 136 8.27 17.16 -7.96
CA LEU A 136 8.75 15.77 -7.94
C LEU A 136 10.13 15.61 -8.60
N HIS A 137 10.95 14.76 -7.98
CA HIS A 137 12.27 14.37 -8.50
C HIS A 137 12.41 12.85 -8.60
N LEU A 138 13.54 12.37 -9.15
CA LEU A 138 13.77 10.94 -9.40
C LEU A 138 13.59 10.04 -8.16
N ALA A 139 13.87 10.54 -6.95
CA ALA A 139 13.67 9.74 -5.74
C ALA A 139 12.19 9.38 -5.50
N ASN A 140 11.24 10.22 -5.93
CA ASN A 140 9.81 9.95 -5.83
C ASN A 140 9.35 8.89 -6.84
N ALA A 141 10.08 8.76 -7.97
CA ALA A 141 9.74 7.81 -9.03
C ALA A 141 9.87 6.34 -8.61
N ARG A 142 10.50 6.04 -7.46
CA ARG A 142 10.52 4.67 -6.92
C ARG A 142 9.17 4.26 -6.31
N GLY A 143 8.53 5.17 -5.57
CA GLY A 143 7.25 4.90 -4.89
C GLY A 143 6.08 4.82 -5.87
N GLY A 144 6.11 5.63 -6.94
CA GLY A 144 5.08 5.70 -7.97
C GLY A 144 4.69 4.35 -8.58
N PRO A 145 5.58 3.69 -9.34
CA PRO A 145 5.28 2.43 -10.03
C PRO A 145 4.93 1.31 -9.07
N LEU A 146 5.54 1.29 -7.88
CA LEU A 146 5.24 0.27 -6.86
C LEU A 146 3.80 0.42 -6.37
N GLY A 147 3.40 1.62 -5.98
CA GLY A 147 2.04 1.91 -5.52
C GLY A 147 1.00 1.68 -6.61
N ASP A 148 1.24 2.21 -7.81
CA ASP A 148 0.31 2.07 -8.93
C ASP A 148 0.16 0.62 -9.41
N THR A 149 1.24 -0.15 -9.46
CA THR A 149 1.19 -1.59 -9.81
C THR A 149 0.41 -2.37 -8.75
N LEU A 150 0.66 -2.10 -7.46
CA LEU A 150 -0.06 -2.75 -6.37
C LEU A 150 -1.56 -2.42 -6.43
N ALA A 151 -1.92 -1.14 -6.58
CA ALA A 151 -3.30 -0.70 -6.73
C ALA A 151 -3.99 -1.37 -7.94
N SER A 152 -3.28 -1.48 -9.06
CA SER A 152 -3.75 -2.14 -10.28
C SER A 152 -4.00 -3.63 -10.06
N VAL A 153 -3.10 -4.34 -9.38
CA VAL A 153 -3.28 -5.77 -9.05
C VAL A 153 -4.45 -5.96 -8.10
N LEU A 154 -4.60 -5.13 -7.07
CA LEU A 154 -5.71 -5.22 -6.12
C LEU A 154 -7.06 -5.00 -6.81
N SER A 155 -7.16 -3.99 -7.67
CA SER A 155 -8.35 -3.74 -8.50
C SER A 155 -8.62 -4.88 -9.49
N PHE A 156 -7.55 -5.46 -10.06
CA PHE A 156 -7.65 -6.65 -10.92
C PHE A 156 -8.13 -7.91 -10.18
N LEU A 157 -7.99 -7.93 -8.85
CA LEU A 157 -8.50 -8.98 -7.97
C LEU A 157 -9.87 -8.63 -7.33
N GLY A 158 -10.51 -7.57 -7.81
CA GLY A 158 -11.90 -7.23 -7.51
C GLY A 158 -12.11 -6.23 -6.37
N ALA A 159 -11.04 -5.71 -5.75
CA ALA A 159 -11.16 -4.66 -4.75
C ALA A 159 -11.60 -3.33 -5.38
N ASP A 160 -12.34 -2.54 -4.61
CA ASP A 160 -12.54 -1.11 -4.88
C ASP A 160 -11.33 -0.35 -4.33
N VAL A 161 -10.49 0.18 -5.23
CA VAL A 161 -9.18 0.72 -4.88
C VAL A 161 -9.12 2.21 -5.14
N THR A 162 -8.77 2.97 -4.11
CA THR A 162 -8.44 4.41 -4.22
C THR A 162 -6.93 4.60 -4.23
N ARG A 163 -6.39 5.16 -5.31
CA ARG A 163 -5.01 5.70 -5.35
C ARG A 163 -5.03 7.10 -4.77
N GLU A 164 -4.32 7.31 -3.67
CA GLU A 164 -4.30 8.62 -3.01
C GLU A 164 -2.89 9.21 -2.94
N PHE A 165 -2.81 10.52 -3.19
CA PHE A 165 -1.65 11.35 -2.90
C PHE A 165 -1.96 12.21 -1.67
N TYR A 166 -1.15 12.08 -0.62
CA TYR A 166 -1.28 12.91 0.58
C TYR A 166 -0.49 14.21 0.42
N ILE A 167 -1.16 15.35 0.62
CA ILE A 167 -0.59 16.70 0.50
C ILE A 167 -0.38 17.27 1.92
N GLU A 168 0.89 17.39 2.31
CA GLU A 168 1.29 18.07 3.54
C GLU A 168 1.40 19.60 3.34
N ASP A 169 0.26 20.28 3.33
CA ASP A 169 0.13 21.73 3.10
C ASP A 169 -0.01 22.55 4.39
N THR A 170 0.65 22.12 5.48
CA THR A 170 0.75 22.90 6.73
C THR A 170 2.12 22.78 7.39
N GLY A 171 2.42 23.67 8.35
CA GLY A 171 3.64 23.65 9.15
C GLY A 171 4.76 24.53 8.58
N THR A 172 5.92 24.47 9.23
CA THR A 172 7.02 25.44 9.00
C THR A 172 7.57 25.40 7.56
N GLN A 173 7.59 24.25 6.91
CA GLN A 173 8.01 24.14 5.51
C GLN A 173 7.06 24.91 4.58
N PHE A 174 5.75 24.78 4.79
CA PHE A 174 4.73 25.51 4.04
C PHE A 174 4.85 27.03 4.25
N GLU A 175 5.09 27.46 5.50
CA GLU A 175 5.28 28.89 5.81
C GLU A 175 6.54 29.46 5.16
N MET A 176 7.67 28.75 5.25
CA MET A 176 8.93 29.15 4.63
C MET A 176 8.82 29.18 3.10
N PHE A 177 8.03 28.27 2.53
CA PHE A 177 7.74 28.25 1.10
C PHE A 177 6.99 29.50 0.65
N GLY A 178 5.92 29.87 1.36
CA GLY A 178 5.19 31.12 1.13
C GLY A 178 6.08 32.36 1.23
N LEU A 179 6.93 32.42 2.25
CA LEU A 179 7.89 33.50 2.44
C LEU A 179 8.87 33.59 1.26
N SER A 180 9.35 32.44 0.80
CA SER A 180 10.28 32.38 -0.33
C SER A 180 9.65 32.90 -1.62
N ILE A 181 8.38 32.54 -1.88
CA ILE A 181 7.62 33.06 -3.01
C ILE A 181 7.41 34.57 -2.88
N ALA A 182 7.09 35.06 -1.68
CA ALA A 182 6.87 36.50 -1.43
C ALA A 182 8.14 37.33 -1.69
N VAL A 183 9.31 36.83 -1.27
CA VAL A 183 10.58 37.47 -1.59
C VAL A 183 10.82 37.51 -3.10
N ARG A 184 10.62 36.38 -3.81
CA ARG A 184 10.79 36.32 -5.27
C ARG A 184 9.82 37.25 -6.00
N TYR A 185 8.58 37.34 -5.53
CA TYR A 185 7.57 38.26 -6.06
C TYR A 185 8.05 39.72 -5.95
N ARG A 186 8.56 40.15 -4.79
CA ARG A 186 9.12 41.50 -4.62
C ARG A 186 10.33 41.77 -5.52
N GLN A 187 11.24 40.80 -5.62
CA GLN A 187 12.40 40.89 -6.52
C GLN A 187 11.97 41.08 -7.98
N LEU A 188 10.93 40.36 -8.44
CA LEU A 188 10.38 40.51 -9.79
C LEU A 188 9.73 41.88 -10.04
N LEU A 189 9.28 42.57 -8.98
CA LEU A 189 8.78 43.96 -9.04
C LEU A 189 9.89 45.02 -8.90
N GLY A 190 11.16 44.59 -8.90
CA GLY A 190 12.33 45.46 -8.81
C GLY A 190 12.66 45.94 -7.40
N GLU A 191 12.11 45.31 -6.36
CA GLU A 191 12.43 45.64 -4.97
C GLU A 191 13.64 44.85 -4.47
N GLU A 192 14.44 45.48 -3.62
CA GLU A 192 15.47 44.77 -2.86
C GLU A 192 14.81 43.97 -1.73
N ALA A 193 14.79 42.65 -1.88
CA ALA A 193 14.35 41.72 -0.86
C ALA A 193 15.34 40.54 -0.80
N THR A 194 15.74 40.16 0.41
CA THR A 194 16.72 39.09 0.62
C THR A 194 16.01 37.81 1.03
N LEU A 195 16.32 36.71 0.34
CA LEU A 195 15.77 35.41 0.67
C LEU A 195 16.48 34.85 1.92
N PRO A 196 15.76 34.33 2.92
CA PRO A 196 16.37 33.70 4.09
C PRO A 196 17.30 32.54 3.69
N ALA A 197 18.27 32.22 4.55
CA ALA A 197 19.24 31.15 4.30
C ALA A 197 18.57 29.76 4.19
N ASP A 198 17.49 29.55 4.94
CA ASP A 198 16.61 28.38 4.94
C ASP A 198 15.43 28.50 3.96
N GLY A 199 15.34 29.61 3.21
CA GLY A 199 14.35 29.80 2.17
C GLY A 199 14.57 28.90 0.96
N TYR A 200 13.50 28.61 0.23
CA TYR A 200 13.54 27.78 -0.96
C TYR A 200 14.19 28.55 -2.13
N GLN A 201 15.35 28.07 -2.57
CA GLN A 201 16.19 28.74 -3.56
C GLN A 201 15.92 28.33 -5.01
N GLY A 202 15.15 27.26 -5.24
CA GLY A 202 14.98 26.66 -6.56
C GLY A 202 14.34 27.61 -7.58
N GLU A 203 14.65 27.40 -8.86
CA GLU A 203 14.12 28.22 -9.96
C GLU A 203 12.58 28.20 -10.00
N TYR A 204 11.97 27.05 -9.70
CA TYR A 204 10.52 26.89 -9.62
C TYR A 204 9.84 27.88 -8.66
N VAL A 205 10.51 28.32 -7.59
CA VAL A 205 9.96 29.34 -6.67
C VAL A 205 9.82 30.70 -7.38
N THR A 206 10.78 31.01 -8.25
CA THR A 206 10.74 32.20 -9.10
C THR A 206 9.67 32.07 -10.18
N ASP A 207 9.48 30.88 -10.74
CA ASP A 207 8.41 30.62 -11.71
C ASP A 207 7.01 30.74 -11.09
N ILE A 208 6.82 30.26 -9.86
CA ILE A 208 5.59 30.46 -9.09
C ILE A 208 5.35 31.96 -8.86
N ALA A 209 6.36 32.68 -8.36
CA ALA A 209 6.24 34.12 -8.14
C ALA A 209 5.91 34.87 -9.44
N ARG A 210 6.51 34.46 -10.57
CA ARG A 210 6.22 35.01 -11.90
C ARG A 210 4.78 34.73 -12.31
N ALA A 211 4.27 33.51 -12.09
CA ALA A 211 2.88 33.17 -12.37
C ALA A 211 1.91 34.03 -11.54
N ILE A 212 2.25 34.32 -10.29
CA ILE A 212 1.49 35.24 -9.43
C ILE A 212 1.52 36.67 -9.97
N VAL A 213 2.69 37.19 -10.36
CA VAL A 213 2.79 38.54 -10.99
C VAL A 213 1.94 38.61 -12.26
N VAL A 214 1.97 37.58 -13.11
CA VAL A 214 1.16 37.53 -14.34
C VAL A 214 -0.34 37.53 -14.04
N ARG A 215 -0.77 36.79 -13.01
CA ARG A 215 -2.19 36.62 -12.67
C ARG A 215 -2.75 37.80 -11.87
N GLU A 216 -1.98 38.33 -10.92
CA GLU A 216 -2.45 39.26 -9.89
C GLU A 216 -1.79 40.65 -9.99
N GLY A 217 -0.81 40.81 -10.88
CA GLY A 217 -0.07 42.06 -11.03
C GLY A 217 0.66 42.48 -9.76
N GLU A 218 0.55 43.76 -9.40
CA GLU A 218 1.15 44.33 -8.19
C GLU A 218 0.19 44.35 -6.98
N ARG A 219 -0.95 43.66 -7.06
CA ARG A 219 -2.05 43.73 -6.06
C ARG A 219 -1.60 43.58 -4.61
N TYR A 220 -0.62 42.71 -4.36
CA TYR A 220 -0.14 42.39 -3.01
C TYR A 220 1.10 43.18 -2.59
N ARG A 221 1.62 44.07 -3.46
CA ARG A 221 2.90 44.77 -3.28
C ARG A 221 2.98 45.51 -1.94
N SER A 222 1.91 46.18 -1.53
CA SER A 222 1.87 46.98 -0.30
C SER A 222 1.68 46.16 0.99
N LEU A 223 1.38 44.86 0.89
CA LEU A 223 1.20 44.02 2.08
C LEU A 223 2.55 43.72 2.76
N PRO A 224 2.58 43.59 4.10
CA PRO A 224 3.73 43.03 4.80
C PRO A 224 4.15 41.68 4.23
N LEU A 225 5.43 41.36 4.33
CA LEU A 225 6.00 40.15 3.71
C LEU A 225 5.36 38.87 4.29
N GLU A 226 5.03 38.88 5.58
CA GLU A 226 4.38 37.76 6.27
C GLU A 226 2.94 37.56 5.79
N GLU A 227 2.24 38.65 5.44
CA GLU A 227 0.88 38.57 4.90
C GLU A 227 0.90 38.08 3.45
N GLN A 228 1.86 38.56 2.65
CA GLN A 228 2.13 38.01 1.32
C GLN A 228 2.42 36.50 1.40
N ALA A 229 3.28 36.08 2.33
CA ALA A 229 3.66 34.68 2.51
C ALA A 229 2.45 33.79 2.79
N ARG A 230 1.53 34.21 3.67
CA ARG A 230 0.30 33.46 3.97
C ARG A 230 -0.64 33.33 2.76
N ILE A 231 -0.68 34.34 1.89
CA ILE A 231 -1.47 34.31 0.66
C ILE A 231 -0.81 33.44 -0.40
N PHE A 232 0.52 33.51 -0.51
CA PHE A 232 1.27 32.84 -1.58
C PHE A 232 1.58 31.38 -1.29
N ALA A 233 1.70 30.96 -0.03
CA ALA A 233 1.91 29.56 0.31
C ALA A 233 0.85 28.61 -0.32
N PRO A 234 -0.47 28.84 -0.18
CA PRO A 234 -1.47 27.99 -0.82
C PRO A 234 -1.46 28.10 -2.36
N MET A 235 -1.16 29.27 -2.94
CA MET A 235 -1.01 29.42 -4.39
C MET A 235 0.21 28.66 -4.93
N GLY A 236 1.29 28.62 -4.16
CA GLY A 236 2.49 27.84 -4.48
C GLY A 236 2.20 26.34 -4.41
N VAL A 237 1.49 25.89 -3.37
CA VAL A 237 1.05 24.49 -3.26
C VAL A 237 0.15 24.10 -4.44
N GLU A 238 -0.82 24.95 -4.81
CA GLU A 238 -1.67 24.72 -5.98
C GLU A 238 -0.83 24.55 -7.25
N TRP A 239 0.18 25.39 -7.45
CA TRP A 239 1.09 25.30 -8.59
C TRP A 239 1.89 23.99 -8.57
N VAL A 240 2.49 23.62 -7.42
CA VAL A 240 3.30 22.41 -7.28
C VAL A 240 2.45 21.17 -7.50
N VAL A 241 1.28 21.08 -6.87
CA VAL A 241 0.34 19.96 -7.03
C VAL A 241 -0.11 19.84 -8.49
N GLY A 242 -0.34 20.95 -9.19
CA GLY A 242 -0.64 20.94 -10.62
C GLY A 242 0.51 20.40 -11.48
N ASP A 243 1.76 20.73 -11.15
CA ASP A 243 2.92 20.15 -11.83
C ASP A 243 3.07 18.66 -11.51
N ASP A 244 2.88 18.26 -10.26
CA ASP A 244 2.96 16.88 -9.80
C ASP A 244 1.91 16.00 -10.47
N GLN A 245 0.67 16.47 -10.59
CA GLN A 245 -0.40 15.84 -11.36
C GLN A 245 0.04 15.60 -12.81
N ARG A 246 0.53 16.65 -13.48
CA ARG A 246 1.01 16.58 -14.87
C ARG A 246 2.19 15.62 -15.03
N VAL A 247 3.11 15.57 -14.07
CA VAL A 247 4.27 14.66 -14.08
C VAL A 247 3.83 13.22 -13.86
N CYS A 248 2.95 12.96 -12.90
CA CYS A 248 2.41 11.63 -12.63
C CYS A 248 1.65 11.09 -13.84
N GLU A 249 0.80 11.90 -14.48
CA GLU A 249 0.07 11.50 -15.68
C GLU A 249 1.00 11.14 -16.84
N LYS A 250 2.07 11.93 -17.07
CA LYS A 250 3.11 11.61 -18.06
C LYS A 250 3.82 10.30 -17.75
N PHE A 251 3.91 9.96 -16.47
CA PHE A 251 4.48 8.71 -15.99
C PHE A 251 3.49 7.53 -15.99
N GLY A 252 2.24 7.76 -16.43
CA GLY A 252 1.19 6.75 -16.51
C GLY A 252 0.40 6.54 -15.22
N ILE A 253 0.65 7.35 -14.20
CA ILE A 253 0.01 7.26 -12.88
C ILE A 253 -1.14 8.26 -12.81
N ARG A 254 -2.32 7.81 -12.40
CA ARG A 254 -3.48 8.66 -12.13
C ARG A 254 -3.96 8.42 -10.70
N PHE A 255 -4.08 9.49 -9.94
CA PHE A 255 -4.62 9.46 -8.58
C PHE A 255 -6.13 9.71 -8.62
N ASP A 256 -6.85 8.99 -7.77
CA ASP A 256 -8.29 9.16 -7.58
C ASP A 256 -8.57 10.26 -6.54
N SER A 257 -7.62 10.50 -5.63
CA SER A 257 -7.72 11.49 -4.56
C SER A 257 -6.39 12.22 -4.32
N TRP A 258 -6.48 13.52 -4.09
CA TRP A 258 -5.40 14.39 -3.63
C TRP A 258 -5.82 15.00 -2.30
N PHE A 259 -5.34 14.42 -1.19
CA PHE A 259 -5.84 14.74 0.14
C PHE A 259 -5.08 15.90 0.78
N SER A 260 -5.78 16.96 1.17
CA SER A 260 -5.19 18.11 1.88
C SER A 260 -5.17 17.88 3.40
N GLN A 261 -3.98 17.88 3.99
CA GLN A 261 -3.79 17.91 5.43
C GLN A 261 -4.47 19.13 6.05
N ALA A 262 -4.33 20.31 5.43
CA ALA A 262 -4.91 21.56 5.91
C ALA A 262 -6.44 21.50 5.95
N GLU A 263 -7.09 20.84 4.99
CA GLU A 263 -8.54 20.64 5.00
C GLU A 263 -8.97 19.76 6.17
N MET A 264 -8.27 18.63 6.40
CA MET A 264 -8.51 17.79 7.56
C MET A 264 -8.38 18.57 8.87
N MET A 265 -7.32 19.38 9.00
CA MET A 265 -7.11 20.20 10.19
C MET A 265 -8.26 21.22 10.38
N ARG A 266 -8.67 21.94 9.33
CA ARG A 266 -9.77 22.91 9.39
C ARG A 266 -11.12 22.28 9.73
N SER A 267 -11.32 21.01 9.41
CA SER A 267 -12.57 20.30 9.72
C SER A 267 -12.78 20.02 11.22
N GLY A 268 -11.73 20.18 12.04
CA GLY A 268 -11.76 19.81 13.46
C GLY A 268 -11.52 18.33 13.73
N TYR A 269 -11.18 17.54 12.71
CA TYR A 269 -11.01 16.09 12.83
C TYR A 269 -9.77 15.70 13.66
N PHE A 270 -8.74 16.54 13.66
CA PHE A 270 -7.56 16.35 14.50
C PHE A 270 -7.94 16.44 15.98
N GLU A 271 -8.66 17.49 16.38
CA GLU A 271 -9.13 17.71 17.75
C GLU A 271 -10.05 16.58 18.21
N ASP A 272 -10.95 16.12 17.33
CA ASP A 272 -11.80 14.96 17.59
C ASP A 272 -10.98 13.68 17.81
N THR A 273 -9.91 13.49 17.03
CA THR A 273 -9.01 12.34 17.18
C THR A 273 -8.27 12.38 18.53
N VAL A 274 -7.72 13.52 18.93
CA VAL A 274 -7.07 13.68 20.23
C VAL A 274 -8.07 13.43 21.36
N LYS A 275 -9.32 13.90 21.22
CA LYS A 275 -10.40 13.61 22.18
C LYS A 275 -10.73 12.12 22.25
N ALA A 276 -10.81 11.44 21.11
CA ALA A 276 -11.09 10.01 21.05
C ALA A 276 -9.98 9.16 21.71
N LEU A 277 -8.72 9.56 21.58
CA LEU A 277 -7.60 8.95 22.30
C LEU A 277 -7.67 9.23 23.80
N ARG A 278 -8.03 10.45 24.21
CA ARG A 278 -8.17 10.84 25.62
C ARG A 278 -9.26 10.05 26.32
N GLN A 279 -10.40 9.86 25.67
CA GLN A 279 -11.50 9.03 26.17
C GLN A 279 -11.12 7.55 26.37
N ARG A 280 -10.11 7.07 25.64
CA ARG A 280 -9.56 5.71 25.77
C ARG A 280 -8.41 5.63 26.78
N GLY A 281 -8.05 6.74 27.44
CA GLY A 281 -6.92 6.80 28.36
C GLY A 281 -5.57 6.58 27.68
N LYS A 282 -5.46 6.91 26.38
CA LYS A 282 -4.24 6.67 25.56
C LYS A 282 -3.42 7.93 25.33
N VAL A 283 -3.79 9.03 25.95
CA VAL A 283 -3.00 10.26 25.96
C VAL A 283 -2.99 10.85 27.36
N TYR A 284 -1.89 11.52 27.69
CA TYR A 284 -1.72 12.24 28.94
C TYR A 284 -1.05 13.60 28.68
N GLU A 285 -1.11 14.50 29.66
CA GLU A 285 -0.52 15.84 29.56
C GLU A 285 0.72 15.93 30.45
N ARG A 286 1.82 16.44 29.89
CA ARG A 286 3.10 16.63 30.58
C ARG A 286 3.83 17.83 29.98
N ASP A 287 4.31 18.73 30.83
CA ASP A 287 5.03 19.96 30.45
C ASP A 287 4.29 20.84 29.44
N GLY A 288 2.96 20.91 29.56
CA GLY A 288 2.07 21.66 28.66
C GLY A 288 1.86 21.01 27.29
N ALA A 289 2.47 19.86 27.02
CA ALA A 289 2.30 19.07 25.80
C ALA A 289 1.34 17.89 26.02
N VAL A 290 0.73 17.41 24.93
CA VAL A 290 -0.09 16.19 24.91
C VAL A 290 0.74 15.05 24.34
N TRP A 291 0.86 13.98 25.12
CA TRP A 291 1.62 12.78 24.81
C TRP A 291 0.69 11.61 24.54
N PHE A 292 0.99 10.83 23.51
CA PHE A 292 0.44 9.50 23.30
C PHE A 292 1.18 8.51 24.21
N ASP A 293 0.41 7.75 24.98
CA ASP A 293 0.93 6.76 25.91
C ASP A 293 1.38 5.49 25.17
N ALA A 294 2.68 5.22 25.20
CA ALA A 294 3.24 4.07 24.51
C ALA A 294 2.88 2.75 25.22
N PRO A 295 2.53 1.68 24.47
CA PRO A 295 2.40 0.33 25.03
C PRO A 295 3.66 -0.13 25.76
N ASP A 296 3.48 -0.92 26.83
CA ASP A 296 4.56 -1.44 27.68
C ASP A 296 5.62 -2.25 26.91
N GLU A 297 5.24 -2.85 25.78
CA GLU A 297 6.13 -3.67 24.95
C GLU A 297 7.10 -2.85 24.10
N ILE A 298 6.94 -1.52 24.05
CA ILE A 298 7.77 -0.62 23.27
C ILE A 298 8.85 0.00 24.19
N GLU A 299 10.07 0.11 23.66
CA GLU A 299 11.23 0.60 24.42
C GLU A 299 11.07 2.05 24.90
N ASP A 300 10.34 2.86 24.14
CA ASP A 300 10.06 4.26 24.43
C ASP A 300 8.90 4.42 25.43
N LYS A 301 9.19 4.09 26.69
CA LYS A 301 8.20 4.07 27.79
C LYS A 301 7.62 5.44 28.12
N GLU A 302 8.25 6.53 27.66
CA GLU A 302 7.71 7.87 27.85
C GLU A 302 6.62 8.21 26.83
N GLY A 303 6.49 7.44 25.74
CA GLY A 303 5.54 7.72 24.69
C GLY A 303 5.95 8.90 23.80
N TRP A 304 5.00 9.43 23.03
CA TRP A 304 5.31 10.37 21.94
C TRP A 304 4.44 11.60 21.98
N VAL A 305 5.05 12.77 21.80
CA VAL A 305 4.31 14.04 21.68
C VAL A 305 3.44 14.04 20.43
N ILE A 306 2.13 14.26 20.61
CA ILE A 306 1.17 14.45 19.51
C ILE A 306 0.72 15.92 19.37
N VAL A 307 0.80 16.69 20.46
CA VAL A 307 0.60 18.14 20.47
C VAL A 307 1.70 18.76 21.33
N ARG A 308 2.45 19.70 20.75
CA ARG A 308 3.54 20.42 21.43
C ARG A 308 2.99 21.39 22.49
N SER A 309 3.87 21.89 23.35
CA SER A 309 3.50 22.86 24.40
C SER A 309 3.02 24.22 23.87
N ASN A 310 3.35 24.56 22.62
CA ASN A 310 2.82 25.73 21.92
C ASN A 310 1.43 25.48 21.29
N GLY A 311 0.85 24.28 21.47
CA GLY A 311 -0.44 23.88 20.93
C GLY A 311 -0.39 23.31 19.51
N GLU A 312 0.78 23.30 18.86
CA GLU A 312 0.90 22.80 17.48
C GLU A 312 0.93 21.26 17.42
N PRO A 313 0.19 20.65 16.48
CA PRO A 313 0.27 19.22 16.20
C PRO A 313 1.65 18.79 15.72
N THR A 314 2.11 17.61 16.15
CA THR A 314 3.29 16.95 15.55
C THR A 314 2.91 16.18 14.29
N TYR A 315 3.90 15.81 13.45
CA TYR A 315 3.67 14.92 12.30
C TYR A 315 2.96 13.64 12.73
N PHE A 316 3.47 12.98 13.78
CA PHE A 316 2.83 11.79 14.35
C PHE A 316 1.36 12.03 14.75
N GLY A 317 1.05 13.14 15.42
CA GLY A 317 -0.33 13.47 15.76
C GLY A 317 -1.23 13.60 14.53
N LYS A 318 -0.75 14.30 13.49
CA LYS A 318 -1.49 14.52 12.24
C LYS A 318 -1.72 13.20 11.50
N ASP A 319 -0.70 12.34 11.42
CA ASP A 319 -0.80 11.03 10.79
C ASP A 319 -1.81 10.14 11.49
N ILE A 320 -1.89 10.15 12.82
CA ILE A 320 -2.93 9.42 13.56
C ILE A 320 -4.32 9.89 13.12
N ALA A 321 -4.55 11.20 13.05
CA ALA A 321 -5.84 11.77 12.65
C ALA A 321 -6.20 11.39 11.22
N TYR A 322 -5.24 11.46 10.30
CA TYR A 322 -5.44 11.10 8.91
C TYR A 322 -5.75 9.61 8.71
N HIS A 323 -5.00 8.72 9.37
CA HIS A 323 -5.26 7.28 9.28
C HIS A 323 -6.58 6.89 9.92
N ARG A 324 -6.93 7.51 11.06
CA ARG A 324 -8.25 7.33 11.67
C ARG A 324 -9.34 7.77 10.69
N LEU A 325 -9.23 8.95 10.08
CA LEU A 325 -10.19 9.47 9.10
C LEU A 325 -10.42 8.48 7.96
N CYS A 326 -9.33 7.96 7.39
CA CYS A 326 -9.38 7.00 6.32
C CYS A 326 -10.07 5.69 6.76
N LEU A 327 -9.68 5.14 7.90
CA LEU A 327 -10.21 3.84 8.36
C LEU A 327 -11.63 3.92 8.93
N THR A 328 -12.09 5.07 9.43
CA THR A 328 -13.43 5.21 10.03
C THR A 328 -14.41 5.95 9.14
N GLU A 329 -14.10 7.18 8.72
CA GLU A 329 -15.05 8.02 7.98
C GLU A 329 -15.20 7.53 6.53
N ARG A 330 -14.08 7.16 5.91
CA ARG A 330 -14.09 6.58 4.56
C ARG A 330 -14.35 5.08 4.54
N ARG A 331 -14.46 4.46 5.72
CA ARG A 331 -14.83 3.04 5.91
C ARG A 331 -13.96 2.07 5.12
N LEU A 332 -12.66 2.35 5.05
CA LEU A 332 -11.73 1.45 4.39
C LEU A 332 -11.61 0.12 5.16
N ASP A 333 -11.58 -0.97 4.42
CA ASP A 333 -11.23 -2.30 4.93
C ASP A 333 -9.72 -2.43 5.09
N ARG A 334 -8.94 -1.69 4.28
CA ARG A 334 -7.49 -1.64 4.38
C ARG A 334 -6.92 -0.33 3.87
N LYS A 335 -5.95 0.22 4.59
CA LYS A 335 -5.05 1.27 4.10
C LYS A 335 -3.67 0.65 3.84
N ILE A 336 -3.02 1.04 2.75
CA ILE A 336 -1.68 0.58 2.38
C ILE A 336 -0.84 1.81 2.07
N ASP A 337 0.24 1.98 2.82
CA ASP A 337 1.14 3.13 2.67
C ASP A 337 2.48 2.71 2.07
N ILE A 338 2.85 3.35 0.96
CA ILE A 338 4.14 3.11 0.30
C ILE A 338 5.15 4.15 0.78
N TRP A 339 5.70 3.90 1.97
CA TRP A 339 6.72 4.76 2.57
C TRP A 339 8.16 4.34 2.24
N GLY A 340 9.09 5.29 2.43
CA GLY A 340 10.53 5.04 2.34
C GLY A 340 11.04 4.15 3.48
N ALA A 341 12.14 3.42 3.27
CA ALA A 341 12.69 2.50 4.27
C ALA A 341 13.13 3.18 5.58
N ASN A 342 13.32 4.50 5.57
CA ASN A 342 13.67 5.32 6.72
C ASN A 342 12.49 5.56 7.70
N THR A 343 11.28 5.11 7.39
CA THR A 343 10.10 5.31 8.27
C THR A 343 9.84 4.14 9.23
N HIS A 344 10.77 3.19 9.37
CA HIS A 344 10.57 1.99 10.20
C HIS A 344 10.16 2.30 11.64
N TYR A 345 10.78 3.29 12.29
CA TYR A 345 10.41 3.70 13.64
C TYR A 345 9.01 4.33 13.68
N HIS A 346 8.69 5.17 12.69
CA HIS A 346 7.37 5.78 12.58
C HIS A 346 6.26 4.74 12.40
N LEU A 347 6.52 3.66 11.65
CA LEU A 347 5.59 2.52 11.53
C LEU A 347 5.27 1.88 12.89
N ILE A 348 6.25 1.78 13.80
CA ILE A 348 6.03 1.26 15.15
C ILE A 348 5.07 2.19 15.92
N GLN A 349 5.29 3.50 15.85
CA GLN A 349 4.43 4.50 16.48
C GLN A 349 3.00 4.42 15.93
N MET A 350 2.86 4.36 14.61
CA MET A 350 1.56 4.31 13.95
C MET A 350 0.79 3.02 14.25
N ARG A 351 1.46 1.86 14.29
CA ARG A 351 0.82 0.60 14.73
C ARG A 351 0.29 0.71 16.16
N ALA A 352 1.07 1.28 17.07
CA ALA A 352 0.64 1.49 18.45
C ALA A 352 -0.60 2.40 18.53
N ALA A 353 -0.61 3.50 17.77
CA ALA A 353 -1.75 4.41 17.72
C ALA A 353 -3.00 3.77 17.10
N MET A 354 -2.84 3.03 15.99
CA MET A 354 -3.97 2.33 15.37
C MET A 354 -4.51 1.22 16.28
N ARG A 355 -3.65 0.48 17.00
CA ARG A 355 -4.08 -0.48 18.04
C ARG A 355 -4.87 0.20 19.15
N ALA A 356 -4.39 1.34 19.65
CA ALA A 356 -5.08 2.13 20.66
C ALA A 356 -6.48 2.59 20.21
N LEU A 357 -6.69 2.80 18.91
CA LEU A 357 -7.98 3.14 18.33
C LEU A 357 -8.84 1.93 17.95
N GLY A 358 -8.30 0.70 18.04
CA GLY A 358 -8.98 -0.53 17.59
C GLY A 358 -9.00 -0.70 16.08
N LEU A 359 -7.98 -0.20 15.39
CA LEU A 359 -7.89 -0.10 13.94
C LEU A 359 -6.70 -0.84 13.31
N GLU A 360 -5.83 -1.46 14.13
CA GLU A 360 -4.56 -2.08 13.67
C GLU A 360 -4.74 -3.13 12.57
N ASP A 361 -5.80 -3.95 12.62
CA ASP A 361 -6.03 -5.03 11.64
C ASP A 361 -6.27 -4.53 10.20
N ARG A 362 -6.58 -3.24 10.05
CA ARG A 362 -6.85 -2.57 8.77
C ARG A 362 -5.74 -1.61 8.34
N PHE A 363 -4.69 -1.47 9.16
CA PHE A 363 -3.53 -0.61 8.92
C PHE A 363 -2.35 -1.36 8.30
#